data_AF-A0A3P8RML2-F1
#
_entry.id   AF-A0A3P8RML2-F1
#
_cell.length_a   1.000
_cell.length_b   1.000
_cell.length_c   1.000
_cell.angle_alpha   90.00
_cell.angle_beta   90.00
_cell.angle_gamma   90.00
#
_symmetry.space_group_name_H-M   'P 1'
#
loop_
_entity.id
_entity.type
_entity.pdbx_description
1 polymer ?
#
loop_
_entity_poly.entity_id
_entity_poly.type
_entity_poly.pdbx_seq_one_letter_code
_entity_poly.pdbx_strand_id
1 'polypeptide(L)'
;MDSTLLEVLSWDTEGFARRAVVRYFIAWLSSMSSHLSVQPPTSSSLLMPSVRSVLSRGSVDLDWEVKVHTLELAELLLDEAFSGQRGYTKGNPTQTHPYAVIPNTLHTRTHNEEDVVGVLNSLVQWGVISVLLSGLVDCDRPVALRAWALDATAAMATVARAGQEAASVGGQTPCVSVCEVLRSLDLDERLDVLTRSSDHVHNSPLSLLQDILTASSARSEPDTQQEVIVDCY
;
A
#
# COMPACT_ATOMS: atom_id res chain seq x y z
N MET A 1 0.40 23.38 9.62
CA MET A 1 -0.82 22.66 9.22
C MET A 1 -0.56 21.16 9.29
N ASP A 2 0.57 20.70 8.76
CA ASP A 2 0.99 19.29 8.76
C ASP A 2 1.12 18.67 10.15
N SER A 3 1.71 19.38 11.12
CA SER A 3 1.88 18.88 12.48
C SER A 3 0.54 18.54 13.15
N THR A 4 -0.48 19.38 12.94
CA THR A 4 -1.83 19.17 13.48
C THR A 4 -2.53 17.99 12.82
N LEU A 5 -2.42 17.83 11.50
CA LEU A 5 -3.00 16.67 10.80
C LEU A 5 -2.34 15.36 11.25
N LEU A 6 -1.03 15.39 11.47
CA LEU A 6 -0.29 14.25 12.00
C LEU A 6 -0.72 13.94 13.44
N GLU A 7 -0.89 14.95 14.30
CA GLU A 7 -1.39 14.78 15.67
C GLU A 7 -2.78 14.12 15.70
N VAL A 8 -3.71 14.59 14.87
CA VAL A 8 -5.03 13.97 14.69
C VAL A 8 -4.89 12.51 14.29
N LEU A 9 -4.05 12.22 13.29
CA LEU A 9 -3.83 10.84 12.83
C LEU A 9 -3.20 9.94 13.90
N SER A 10 -2.44 10.48 14.87
CA SER A 10 -1.81 9.68 15.93
C SER A 10 -2.64 9.53 17.20
N TRP A 11 -3.44 10.53 17.57
CA TRP A 11 -4.01 10.61 18.92
C TRP A 11 -5.53 10.76 18.96
N ASP A 12 -6.16 11.06 17.82
CA ASP A 12 -7.61 11.22 17.81
C ASP A 12 -8.28 9.87 18.08
N THR A 13 -9.18 9.83 19.05
CA THR A 13 -9.88 8.62 19.44
C THR A 13 -10.96 8.21 18.42
N GLU A 14 -11.45 9.16 17.62
CA GLU A 14 -12.48 8.94 16.62
C GLU A 14 -11.88 8.54 15.27
N GLY A 15 -12.30 7.38 14.75
CA GLY A 15 -11.87 6.94 13.41
C GLY A 15 -12.25 7.92 12.30
N PHE A 16 -13.29 8.72 12.48
CA PHE A 16 -13.71 9.73 11.50
C PHE A 16 -12.62 10.77 11.21
N ALA A 17 -12.05 11.39 12.25
CA ALA A 17 -11.05 12.44 12.06
C ALA A 17 -9.78 11.87 11.39
N ARG A 18 -9.34 10.68 11.83
CA ARG A 18 -8.20 9.97 11.23
C ARG A 18 -8.43 9.62 9.76
N ARG A 19 -9.61 9.09 9.40
CA ARG A 19 -10.02 8.87 8.01
C ARG A 19 -10.01 10.16 7.19
N ALA A 20 -10.52 11.25 7.75
CA ALA A 20 -10.57 12.54 7.07
C ALA A 20 -9.17 13.06 6.74
N VAL A 21 -8.19 12.88 7.63
CA VAL A 21 -6.79 13.25 7.37
C VAL A 21 -6.24 12.48 6.16
N VAL A 22 -6.37 11.15 6.11
CA VAL A 22 -5.84 10.37 4.99
C VAL A 22 -6.56 10.73 3.68
N ARG A 23 -7.89 10.90 3.72
CA ARG A 23 -8.68 11.32 2.55
C ARG A 23 -8.33 12.72 2.05
N TYR A 24 -7.94 13.63 2.95
CA TYR A 24 -7.41 14.93 2.55
C TYR A 24 -6.12 14.78 1.73
N PHE A 25 -5.18 13.92 2.15
CA PHE A 25 -3.96 13.66 1.39
C PHE A 25 -4.24 12.98 0.03
N ILE A 26 -5.19 12.04 -0.03
CA ILE A 26 -5.64 11.41 -1.29
C ILE A 26 -6.17 12.48 -2.25
N ALA A 27 -7.08 13.34 -1.77
CA ALA A 27 -7.68 14.39 -2.59
C ALA A 27 -6.64 15.41 -3.07
N TRP A 28 -5.71 15.78 -2.18
CA TRP A 28 -4.59 16.65 -2.51
C TRP A 28 -3.69 16.04 -3.60
N LEU A 29 -3.25 14.78 -3.46
CA LEU A 29 -2.37 14.15 -4.45
C LEU A 29 -3.08 13.91 -5.78
N SER A 30 -4.34 13.47 -5.76
CA SER A 30 -5.17 13.31 -6.97
C SER A 30 -5.30 14.62 -7.77
N SER A 31 -5.37 15.76 -7.07
CA SER A 31 -5.43 17.08 -7.70
C SER A 31 -4.13 17.47 -8.40
N MET A 32 -2.99 16.95 -7.94
CA MET A 32 -1.67 17.21 -8.53
C MET A 32 -1.51 16.46 -9.86
N SER A 33 -1.90 15.19 -9.93
CA SER A 33 -1.79 14.39 -11.15
C SER A 33 -2.76 14.83 -12.27
N SER A 34 -3.79 15.61 -11.93
CA SER A 34 -4.79 16.11 -12.90
C SER A 34 -4.35 17.37 -13.68
N HIS A 35 -3.24 18.00 -13.30
CA HIS A 35 -2.81 19.29 -13.87
C HIS A 35 -1.53 19.13 -14.71
N LEU A 36 -1.68 18.86 -16.01
CA LEU A 36 -0.61 18.89 -17.05
C LEU A 36 0.02 20.30 -17.26
N SER A 37 -0.03 21.20 -16.27
CA SER A 37 0.41 22.58 -16.42
C SER A 37 1.79 22.82 -15.82
N VAL A 38 2.61 23.46 -16.63
CA VAL A 38 3.95 24.00 -16.34
C VAL A 38 3.95 24.72 -14.98
N GLN A 39 4.75 24.19 -14.05
CA GLN A 39 4.99 24.56 -12.64
C GLN A 39 4.07 23.94 -11.57
N PRO A 40 4.63 23.21 -10.59
CA PRO A 40 3.90 22.79 -9.41
C PRO A 40 3.51 24.02 -8.57
N PRO A 41 2.26 24.10 -8.06
CA PRO A 41 1.91 25.15 -7.11
C PRO A 41 2.78 25.03 -5.84
N THR A 42 3.10 26.15 -5.21
CA THR A 42 3.96 26.22 -4.01
C THR A 42 3.46 25.34 -2.85
N SER A 43 2.17 25.01 -2.82
CA SER A 43 1.55 24.08 -1.87
C SER A 43 1.87 22.59 -2.13
N SER A 44 2.29 22.21 -3.34
CA SER A 44 2.69 20.82 -3.67
C SER A 44 3.98 20.38 -2.97
N SER A 45 4.88 21.31 -2.66
CA SER A 45 6.11 21.01 -1.92
C SER A 45 5.94 20.99 -0.40
N LEU A 46 4.85 21.57 0.13
CA LEU A 46 4.67 21.73 1.58
C LEU A 46 4.20 20.45 2.27
N LEU A 47 3.31 19.69 1.64
CA LEU A 47 2.74 18.47 2.23
C LEU A 47 3.56 17.21 1.92
N MET A 48 4.40 17.24 0.88
CA MET A 48 5.25 16.10 0.50
C MET A 48 6.16 15.58 1.64
N PRO A 49 6.81 16.45 2.45
CA PRO A 49 7.57 16.00 3.62
C PRO A 49 6.75 15.16 4.62
N SER A 50 5.44 15.37 4.67
CA SER A 50 4.54 14.71 5.62
C SER A 50 4.00 13.37 5.11
N VAL A 51 4.09 13.08 3.81
CA VAL A 51 3.55 11.86 3.18
C VAL A 51 4.07 10.59 3.85
N ARG A 52 5.38 10.51 4.10
CA ARG A 52 5.98 9.36 4.78
C ARG A 52 5.40 9.15 6.18
N SER A 53 5.21 10.23 6.92
CA SER A 53 4.64 10.19 8.28
C SER A 53 3.17 9.78 8.27
N VAL A 54 2.40 10.26 7.28
CA VAL A 54 0.99 9.86 7.10
C VAL A 54 0.90 8.37 6.76
N LEU A 55 1.69 7.90 5.80
CA LEU A 55 1.76 6.48 5.42
C LEU A 55 2.18 5.60 6.61
N SER A 56 3.18 6.02 7.37
CA SER A 56 3.65 5.29 8.54
C SER A 56 2.61 5.22 9.67
N ARG A 57 1.86 6.29 9.92
CA ARG A 57 0.84 6.31 10.99
C ARG A 57 -0.44 5.60 10.57
N GLY A 58 -0.89 5.83 9.34
CA GLY A 58 -2.13 5.24 8.83
C GLY A 58 -2.04 3.74 8.60
N SER A 59 -0.84 3.20 8.32
CA SER A 59 -0.64 1.75 8.14
C SER A 59 -0.67 0.95 9.44
N VAL A 60 -0.53 1.60 10.60
CA VAL A 60 -0.59 0.98 11.94
C VAL A 60 -1.84 1.39 12.71
N ASP A 61 -2.80 2.06 12.04
CA ASP A 61 -4.05 2.48 12.66
C ASP A 61 -4.89 1.28 13.09
N LEU A 62 -5.74 1.44 14.11
CA LEU A 62 -6.66 0.39 14.55
C LEU A 62 -7.92 0.30 13.66
N ASP A 63 -8.28 1.37 12.98
CA ASP A 63 -9.40 1.40 12.04
C ASP A 63 -8.93 0.90 10.67
N TRP A 64 -9.39 -0.28 10.27
CA TRP A 64 -9.07 -0.90 8.98
C TRP A 64 -9.38 0.03 7.79
N GLU A 65 -10.37 0.91 7.90
CA GLU A 65 -10.68 1.88 6.85
C GLU A 65 -9.56 2.91 6.67
N VAL A 66 -8.91 3.32 7.77
CA VAL A 66 -7.74 4.22 7.72
C VAL A 66 -6.59 3.52 7.01
N LYS A 67 -6.31 2.24 7.34
CA LYS A 67 -5.30 1.43 6.64
C LYS A 67 -5.62 1.29 5.14
N VAL A 68 -6.87 1.00 4.79
CA VAL A 68 -7.34 0.88 3.39
C VAL A 68 -7.18 2.20 2.63
N HIS A 69 -7.51 3.34 3.23
CA HIS A 69 -7.25 4.66 2.63
C HIS A 69 -5.74 4.97 2.55
N THR A 70 -4.95 4.47 3.49
CA THR A 70 -3.49 4.63 3.44
C THR A 70 -2.89 3.87 2.25
N LEU A 71 -3.42 2.68 1.94
CA LEU A 71 -3.07 1.94 0.72
C LEU A 71 -3.53 2.65 -0.56
N GLU A 72 -4.66 3.35 -0.55
CA GLU A 72 -5.10 4.22 -1.66
C GLU A 72 -4.13 5.37 -1.93
N LEU A 73 -3.64 6.00 -0.86
CA LEU A 73 -2.64 7.05 -0.98
C LEU A 73 -1.33 6.47 -1.56
N ALA A 74 -0.95 5.25 -1.16
CA ALA A 74 0.19 4.55 -1.71
C ALA A 74 0.03 4.21 -3.20
N GLU A 75 -1.17 3.84 -3.65
CA GLU A 75 -1.52 3.63 -5.06
C GLU A 75 -1.27 4.89 -5.90
N LEU A 76 -1.74 6.05 -5.45
CA LEU A 76 -1.51 7.31 -6.15
C LEU A 76 -0.02 7.66 -6.26
N LEU A 77 0.78 7.32 -5.25
CA LEU A 77 2.23 7.53 -5.27
C LEU A 77 2.93 6.55 -6.21
N LEU A 78 2.44 5.30 -6.32
CA LEU A 78 2.90 4.37 -7.34
C LEU A 78 2.62 4.93 -8.72
N ASP A 79 1.37 5.33 -8.99
CA ASP A 79 0.97 5.92 -10.26
C ASP A 79 1.83 7.15 -10.61
N GLU A 80 2.06 8.05 -9.66
CA GLU A 80 2.92 9.23 -9.84
C GLU A 80 4.38 8.84 -10.15
N ALA A 81 4.93 7.86 -9.44
CA ALA A 81 6.30 7.38 -9.66
C ALA A 81 6.49 6.78 -11.06
N PHE A 82 5.45 6.15 -11.63
CA PHE A 82 5.49 5.51 -12.93
C PHE A 82 4.94 6.39 -14.07
N SER A 83 4.20 7.48 -13.78
CA SER A 83 3.56 8.38 -14.75
C SER A 83 4.56 9.09 -15.68
N GLY A 84 5.79 9.34 -15.22
CA GLY A 84 6.84 9.99 -16.00
C GLY A 84 7.38 9.20 -17.21
N GLN A 85 7.08 7.89 -17.33
CA GLN A 85 7.55 7.05 -18.44
C GLN A 85 6.37 6.56 -19.28
N ARG A 86 6.15 7.26 -20.40
CA ARG A 86 5.12 7.01 -21.41
C ARG A 86 5.05 5.52 -21.80
N GLY A 87 4.00 4.85 -21.34
CA GLY A 87 3.66 3.46 -21.72
C GLY A 87 2.51 2.84 -20.92
N TYR A 88 2.21 3.36 -19.72
CA TYR A 88 1.07 2.88 -18.93
C TYR A 88 -0.24 3.50 -19.43
N THR A 89 -0.89 2.84 -20.39
CA THR A 89 -2.33 2.98 -20.58
C THR A 89 -3.04 2.01 -19.65
N LYS A 90 -3.75 2.51 -18.63
CA LYS A 90 -4.80 1.77 -17.91
C LYS A 90 -5.95 1.50 -18.89
N GLY A 91 -5.73 0.58 -19.81
CA GLY A 91 -6.61 0.27 -20.92
C GLY A 91 -7.60 -0.82 -20.53
N ASN A 92 -8.89 -0.52 -20.66
CA ASN A 92 -9.96 -1.51 -20.69
C ASN A 92 -9.69 -2.48 -21.88
N PRO A 93 -9.78 -3.81 -21.75
CA PRO A 93 -9.35 -4.78 -22.78
C PRO A 93 -10.14 -4.77 -24.11
N THR A 94 -11.09 -3.85 -24.32
CA THR A 94 -12.16 -4.05 -25.31
C THR A 94 -12.29 -2.98 -26.39
N GLN A 95 -11.36 -2.04 -26.53
CA GLN A 95 -11.37 -1.12 -27.69
C GLN A 95 -10.01 -0.91 -28.34
N THR A 96 -9.55 -1.95 -29.02
CA THR A 96 -8.59 -1.79 -30.12
C THR A 96 -9.39 -1.62 -31.41
N HIS A 97 -9.65 -0.37 -31.81
CA HIS A 97 -10.31 -0.11 -33.09
C HIS A 97 -9.36 -0.51 -34.24
N PRO A 98 -9.85 -1.23 -35.27
CA PRO A 98 -9.02 -1.81 -36.34
C PRO A 98 -8.28 -0.80 -37.24
N TYR A 99 -8.46 0.51 -37.01
CA TYR A 99 -7.80 1.59 -37.73
C TYR A 99 -6.97 2.53 -36.84
N ALA A 100 -6.69 2.16 -35.59
CA ALA A 100 -5.80 2.95 -34.75
C ALA A 100 -4.39 2.94 -35.34
N VAL A 101 -3.96 4.10 -35.84
CA VAL A 101 -2.60 4.33 -36.34
C VAL A 101 -1.63 4.12 -35.17
N ILE A 102 -0.85 3.05 -35.23
CA ILE A 102 0.26 2.79 -34.30
C ILE A 102 1.27 3.93 -34.52
N PRO A 103 1.57 4.78 -33.51
CA PRO A 103 2.65 5.74 -33.64
C PRO A 103 3.97 4.96 -33.66
N ASN A 104 4.52 4.74 -34.85
CA ASN A 104 5.91 4.31 -35.03
C ASN A 104 6.83 5.43 -34.53
N THR A 105 7.06 5.48 -33.22
CA THR A 105 8.16 6.23 -32.63
C THR A 105 9.15 5.20 -32.11
N LEU A 106 9.95 4.66 -33.03
CA LEU A 106 11.20 3.97 -32.72
C LEU A 106 12.17 5.00 -32.14
N HIS A 107 11.99 5.32 -30.87
CA HIS A 107 13.07 5.73 -30.01
C HIS A 107 13.32 4.55 -29.07
N THR A 108 14.29 3.72 -29.44
CA THR A 108 15.03 2.88 -28.51
C THR A 108 15.73 3.81 -27.52
N ARG A 109 14.96 4.34 -26.56
CA ARG A 109 15.52 4.90 -25.35
C ARG A 109 15.88 3.70 -24.50
N THR A 110 17.16 3.33 -24.53
CA THR A 110 17.80 2.51 -23.50
C THR A 110 17.44 3.15 -22.16
N HIS A 111 16.42 2.62 -21.48
CA HIS A 111 16.06 3.06 -20.15
C HIS A 111 17.01 2.35 -19.20
N ASN A 112 17.97 3.10 -18.66
CA ASN A 112 19.03 2.59 -17.80
C ASN A 112 18.43 1.97 -16.53
N GLU A 113 19.03 0.89 -16.02
CA GLU A 113 18.73 0.32 -14.69
C GLU A 113 18.69 1.40 -13.58
N GLU A 114 19.51 2.45 -13.72
CA GLU A 114 19.55 3.63 -12.86
C GLU A 114 18.19 4.32 -12.67
N ASP A 115 17.34 4.28 -13.69
CA ASP A 115 16.01 4.89 -13.71
C ASP A 115 15.00 4.09 -12.87
N VAL A 116 15.09 2.75 -12.92
CA VAL A 116 14.27 1.86 -12.08
C VAL A 116 14.71 1.95 -10.62
N VAL A 117 16.02 1.99 -10.37
CA VAL A 117 16.59 2.17 -9.03
C VAL A 117 16.18 3.53 -8.44
N GLY A 118 16.17 4.59 -9.25
CA GLY A 118 15.68 5.91 -8.85
C GLY A 118 14.20 5.92 -8.43
N VAL A 119 13.35 5.23 -9.19
CA VAL A 119 11.92 5.06 -8.87
C VAL A 119 11.75 4.27 -7.56
N LEU A 120 12.44 3.14 -7.42
CA LEU A 120 12.39 2.33 -6.19
C LEU A 120 12.87 3.11 -4.96
N ASN A 121 13.96 3.86 -5.08
CA ASN A 121 14.45 4.73 -4.00
C ASN A 121 13.41 5.78 -3.61
N SER A 122 12.70 6.35 -4.58
CA SER A 122 11.62 7.32 -4.33
C SER A 122 10.46 6.66 -3.57
N LEU A 123 10.02 5.47 -3.98
CA LEU A 123 8.98 4.70 -3.30
C LEU A 123 9.38 4.30 -1.87
N VAL A 124 10.63 3.92 -1.66
CA VAL A 124 11.19 3.63 -0.33
C VAL A 124 11.25 4.91 0.51
N GLN A 125 11.64 6.04 -0.07
CA GLN A 125 11.71 7.33 0.62
C GLN A 125 10.33 7.82 1.05
N TRP A 126 9.31 7.66 0.21
CA TRP A 126 7.93 7.97 0.55
C TRP A 126 7.33 6.96 1.54
N GLY A 127 7.87 5.75 1.64
CA GLY A 127 7.41 4.71 2.56
C GLY A 127 6.35 3.78 1.96
N VAL A 128 6.11 3.84 0.66
CA VAL A 128 5.13 3.02 -0.06
C VAL A 128 5.39 1.53 0.15
N ILE A 129 6.65 1.10 0.00
CA ILE A 129 7.04 -0.32 0.18
C ILE A 129 6.72 -0.80 1.59
N SER A 130 6.92 0.03 2.60
CA SER A 130 6.59 -0.33 3.99
C SER A 130 5.10 -0.54 4.18
N VAL A 131 4.26 0.33 3.60
CA VAL A 131 2.80 0.22 3.72
C VAL A 131 2.27 -1.02 2.99
N LEU A 132 2.81 -1.33 1.81
CA LEU A 132 2.45 -2.54 1.08
C LEU A 132 2.78 -3.80 1.90
N LEU A 133 4.02 -3.92 2.37
CA LEU A 133 4.44 -5.08 3.16
C LEU A 133 3.64 -5.22 4.46
N SER A 134 3.37 -4.11 5.17
CA SER A 134 2.50 -4.13 6.35
C SER A 134 1.07 -4.57 6.02
N GLY A 135 0.51 -4.08 4.92
CA GLY A 135 -0.83 -4.45 4.48
C GLY A 135 -0.92 -5.93 4.08
N LEU A 136 0.09 -6.47 3.41
CA LEU A 136 0.16 -7.87 2.99
C LEU A 136 0.13 -8.87 4.15
N VAL A 137 0.54 -8.45 5.35
CA VAL A 137 0.53 -9.28 6.57
C VAL A 137 -0.55 -8.84 7.57
N ASP A 138 -1.46 -7.97 7.16
CA ASP A 138 -2.50 -7.45 8.03
C ASP A 138 -3.59 -8.51 8.30
N CYS A 139 -4.13 -8.50 9.51
CA CYS A 139 -5.22 -9.40 9.89
C CYS A 139 -6.57 -8.96 9.30
N ASP A 140 -6.72 -7.69 8.96
CA ASP A 140 -7.92 -7.18 8.30
C ASP A 140 -7.91 -7.57 6.83
N ARG A 141 -8.74 -8.53 6.45
CA ARG A 141 -8.83 -9.02 5.06
C ARG A 141 -8.99 -7.91 4.00
N PRO A 142 -9.81 -6.86 4.18
CA PRO A 142 -9.90 -5.76 3.22
C PRO A 142 -8.55 -5.04 2.99
N VAL A 143 -7.74 -4.92 4.04
CA VAL A 143 -6.39 -4.32 3.97
C VAL A 143 -5.45 -5.24 3.20
N ALA A 144 -5.43 -6.52 3.55
CA ALA A 144 -4.57 -7.52 2.91
C ALA A 144 -4.84 -7.68 1.41
N LEU A 145 -6.13 -7.78 1.03
CA LEU A 145 -6.51 -7.88 -0.38
C LEU A 145 -6.14 -6.63 -1.18
N ARG A 146 -6.30 -5.44 -0.58
CA ARG A 146 -5.93 -4.19 -1.25
C ARG A 146 -4.41 -4.08 -1.43
N ALA A 147 -3.63 -4.43 -0.42
CA ALA A 147 -2.16 -4.43 -0.50
C ALA A 147 -1.64 -5.40 -1.56
N TRP A 148 -2.22 -6.61 -1.62
CA TRP A 148 -1.89 -7.58 -2.65
C TRP A 148 -2.15 -7.06 -4.07
N ALA A 149 -3.30 -6.42 -4.31
CA ALA A 149 -3.63 -5.88 -5.63
C ALA A 149 -2.64 -4.82 -6.11
N LEU A 150 -2.16 -3.97 -5.18
CA LEU A 150 -1.14 -2.96 -5.47
C LEU A 150 0.24 -3.58 -5.71
N ASP A 151 0.61 -4.60 -4.95
CA ASP A 151 1.88 -5.29 -5.14
C ASP A 151 1.93 -6.02 -6.49
N ALA A 152 0.85 -6.70 -6.88
CA ALA A 152 0.72 -7.28 -8.20
C ALA A 152 0.85 -6.22 -9.31
N THR A 153 0.29 -5.02 -9.09
CA THR A 153 0.42 -3.90 -10.04
C THR A 153 1.86 -3.39 -10.14
N ALA A 154 2.54 -3.21 -9.00
CA ALA A 154 3.93 -2.77 -8.95
C ALA A 154 4.90 -3.83 -9.54
N ALA A 155 4.66 -5.11 -9.24
CA ALA A 155 5.37 -6.24 -9.83
C ALA A 155 5.17 -6.29 -11.35
N MET A 156 3.95 -6.09 -11.85
CA MET A 156 3.69 -6.02 -13.28
C MET A 156 4.35 -4.81 -13.95
N ALA A 157 4.35 -3.64 -13.29
CA ALA A 157 5.04 -2.44 -13.79
C ALA A 157 6.56 -2.64 -13.88
N THR A 158 7.17 -3.34 -12.92
CA THR A 158 8.60 -3.67 -12.94
C THR A 158 8.94 -4.79 -13.94
N VAL A 159 8.12 -5.82 -14.06
CA VAL A 159 8.28 -6.92 -15.03
C VAL A 159 8.12 -6.45 -16.46
N ALA A 160 7.13 -5.59 -16.75
CA ALA A 160 6.96 -5.00 -18.08
C ALA A 160 8.22 -4.26 -18.55
N ARG A 161 8.99 -3.70 -17.61
CA ARG A 161 10.27 -3.02 -17.87
C ARG A 161 11.43 -4.00 -18.05
N ALA A 162 11.51 -5.04 -17.22
CA ALA A 162 12.55 -6.09 -17.34
C ALA A 162 12.37 -6.98 -18.58
N GLY A 163 11.13 -7.21 -19.03
CA GLY A 163 10.80 -8.01 -20.22
C GLY A 163 11.27 -7.39 -21.54
N GLN A 164 11.66 -6.11 -21.54
CA GLN A 164 12.30 -5.45 -22.68
C GLN A 164 13.83 -5.68 -22.72
N GLU A 165 14.39 -6.37 -21.72
CA GLU A 165 15.84 -6.49 -21.47
C GLU A 165 16.40 -7.91 -21.65
N ALA A 166 15.57 -8.89 -22.03
CA ALA A 166 15.99 -10.29 -22.24
C ALA A 166 16.81 -10.52 -23.53
N ALA A 167 17.62 -9.55 -23.92
CA ALA A 167 18.58 -9.64 -25.01
C ALA A 167 19.83 -8.79 -24.79
N SER A 168 20.54 -8.90 -23.65
CA SER A 168 22.01 -8.73 -23.58
C SER A 168 22.59 -8.80 -22.15
N VAL A 169 23.37 -9.86 -21.90
CA VAL A 169 24.66 -9.91 -21.17
C VAL A 169 24.76 -9.35 -19.74
N GLY A 170 24.76 -10.27 -18.77
CA GLY A 170 25.98 -10.73 -18.09
C GLY A 170 26.82 -9.74 -17.26
N GLY A 171 26.54 -9.67 -15.96
CA GLY A 171 27.45 -9.16 -14.93
C GLY A 171 26.86 -9.35 -13.52
N GLN A 172 27.33 -10.35 -12.76
CA GLN A 172 26.77 -10.70 -11.45
C GLN A 172 27.49 -9.97 -10.31
N THR A 173 26.84 -8.96 -9.76
CA THR A 173 26.91 -8.62 -8.32
C THR A 173 25.66 -9.19 -7.66
N PRO A 174 25.72 -9.83 -6.48
CA PRO A 174 24.55 -10.42 -5.83
C PRO A 174 23.75 -9.31 -5.12
N CYS A 175 23.22 -8.35 -5.87
CA CYS A 175 22.13 -7.53 -5.37
C CYS A 175 20.86 -8.34 -5.61
N VAL A 176 20.25 -8.84 -4.54
CA VAL A 176 18.91 -9.43 -4.63
C VAL A 176 17.99 -8.31 -5.09
N SER A 177 17.44 -8.44 -6.29
CA SER A 177 16.52 -7.43 -6.81
C SER A 177 15.29 -7.38 -5.92
N VAL A 178 14.75 -6.20 -5.64
CA VAL A 178 13.45 -6.07 -4.94
C VAL A 178 12.37 -6.90 -5.65
N CYS A 179 12.46 -7.03 -6.98
CA CYS A 179 11.56 -7.87 -7.76
C CYS A 179 11.77 -9.37 -7.48
N GLU A 180 12.99 -9.80 -7.17
CA GLU A 180 13.30 -11.17 -6.76
C GLU A 180 12.81 -11.44 -5.34
N VAL A 181 12.98 -10.48 -4.42
CA VAL A 181 12.39 -10.56 -3.08
C VAL A 181 10.86 -10.65 -3.16
N LEU A 182 10.20 -9.77 -3.90
CA LEU A 182 8.74 -9.80 -4.06
C LEU A 182 8.26 -11.11 -4.68
N ARG A 183 8.95 -11.63 -5.71
CA ARG A 183 8.66 -12.97 -6.27
C ARG A 183 8.87 -14.10 -5.25
N SER A 184 9.80 -13.96 -4.33
CA SER A 184 10.06 -14.97 -3.29
C SER A 184 9.02 -15.00 -2.16
N LEU A 185 8.12 -14.00 -2.07
CA LEU A 185 7.10 -13.92 -1.02
C LEU A 185 5.90 -14.86 -1.22
N ASP A 186 5.86 -15.65 -2.31
CA ASP A 186 4.77 -16.56 -2.72
C ASP A 186 3.36 -15.99 -2.48
N LEU A 187 3.12 -14.84 -3.11
CA LEU A 187 1.91 -14.05 -2.89
C LEU A 187 0.66 -14.70 -3.48
N ASP A 188 0.81 -15.63 -4.41
CA ASP A 188 -0.28 -16.38 -5.00
C ASP A 188 -0.86 -17.39 -3.99
N GLU A 189 -0.01 -18.12 -3.27
CA GLU A 189 -0.45 -19.01 -2.19
C GLU A 189 -1.17 -18.21 -1.09
N ARG A 190 -0.62 -17.06 -0.69
CA ARG A 190 -1.25 -16.19 0.32
C ARG A 190 -2.58 -15.61 -0.14
N LEU A 191 -2.71 -15.21 -1.41
CA LEU A 191 -3.98 -14.74 -1.95
C LEU A 191 -5.03 -15.87 -1.96
N ASP A 192 -4.65 -17.08 -2.33
CA ASP A 192 -5.57 -18.22 -2.32
C ASP A 192 -6.09 -18.51 -0.90
N VAL A 193 -5.20 -18.42 0.10
CA VAL A 193 -5.59 -18.50 1.52
C VAL A 193 -6.57 -17.37 1.91
N LEU A 194 -6.28 -16.11 1.54
CA LEU A 194 -7.17 -14.97 1.79
C LEU A 194 -8.50 -15.06 1.04
N THR A 195 -8.51 -15.65 -0.15
CA THR A 195 -9.72 -15.81 -0.96
C THR A 195 -10.61 -16.90 -0.37
N ARG A 196 -10.01 -17.98 0.16
CA ARG A 196 -10.70 -19.07 0.85
C ARG A 196 -11.11 -18.74 2.28
N SER A 197 -10.44 -17.79 2.95
CA SER A 197 -10.87 -17.33 4.27
C SER A 197 -12.22 -16.63 4.16
N SER A 198 -13.23 -17.11 4.88
CA SER A 198 -14.54 -16.46 4.91
C SER A 198 -14.55 -15.35 5.97
N ASP A 199 -15.14 -14.21 5.63
CA ASP A 199 -15.43 -13.10 6.57
C ASP A 199 -16.65 -13.42 7.46
N HIS A 200 -17.04 -14.69 7.52
CA HIS A 200 -18.29 -15.11 8.12
C HIS A 200 -18.15 -15.07 9.65
N VAL A 201 -18.47 -13.92 10.23
CA VAL A 201 -18.86 -13.85 11.63
C VAL A 201 -20.18 -14.62 11.75
N HIS A 202 -20.16 -15.75 12.46
CA HIS A 202 -21.41 -16.40 12.85
C HIS A 202 -22.18 -15.42 13.75
N ASN A 203 -23.18 -14.74 13.17
CA ASN A 203 -24.09 -13.83 13.87
C ASN A 203 -25.11 -14.62 14.71
N SER A 204 -24.65 -15.62 15.46
CA SER A 204 -25.43 -16.32 16.47
C SER A 204 -24.99 -15.81 17.84
N PRO A 205 -25.92 -15.35 18.70
CA PRO A 205 -25.58 -14.96 20.06
C PRO A 205 -24.93 -16.11 20.85
N LEU A 206 -25.18 -17.37 20.48
CA LEU A 206 -24.53 -18.54 21.10
C LEU A 206 -23.07 -18.70 20.68
N SER A 207 -22.73 -18.47 19.41
CA SER A 207 -21.34 -18.53 18.93
C SER A 207 -20.49 -17.46 19.61
N LEU A 208 -21.00 -16.23 19.69
CA LEU A 208 -20.33 -15.14 20.40
C LEU A 208 -20.12 -15.46 21.89
N LEU A 209 -21.14 -16.04 22.55
CA LEU A 209 -21.04 -16.41 23.96
C LEU A 209 -20.03 -17.55 24.19
N GLN A 210 -19.95 -18.53 23.29
CA GLN A 210 -18.94 -19.59 23.33
C GLN A 210 -17.53 -19.03 23.18
N ASP A 211 -17.32 -18.08 22.25
CA ASP A 211 -16.02 -17.45 22.04
C ASP A 211 -15.58 -16.66 23.29
N ILE A 212 -16.49 -15.89 23.90
CA ILE A 212 -16.24 -15.14 25.14
C ILE A 212 -15.88 -16.09 26.29
N LEU A 213 -16.63 -17.19 26.46
CA LEU A 213 -16.36 -18.18 27.51
C LEU A 213 -15.04 -18.93 27.29
N THR A 214 -14.67 -19.18 26.04
CA THR A 214 -13.41 -19.84 25.69
C THR A 214 -12.21 -18.93 25.97
N ALA A 215 -12.29 -17.67 25.55
CA ALA A 215 -11.22 -16.69 25.79
C ALA A 215 -11.04 -16.35 27.28
N SER A 216 -12.12 -16.31 28.06
CA SER A 216 -12.06 -16.10 29.51
C SER A 216 -11.53 -17.32 30.26
N SER A 217 -11.87 -18.53 29.82
CA SER A 217 -11.30 -19.77 30.38
C SER A 217 -9.79 -19.87 30.12
N ALA A 218 -9.32 -19.41 28.96
CA ALA A 218 -7.88 -19.35 28.67
C ALA A 218 -7.11 -18.34 29.54
N ARG A 219 -7.77 -17.30 30.05
CA ARG A 219 -7.18 -16.36 31.04
C ARG A 219 -7.15 -16.90 32.46
N SER A 220 -7.87 -18.00 32.72
CA SER A 220 -7.95 -18.62 34.04
C SER A 220 -6.94 -19.74 34.26
N GLU A 221 -6.02 -20.00 33.32
CA GLU A 221 -4.78 -20.69 33.67
C GLU A 221 -3.95 -19.75 34.57
N PRO A 222 -3.64 -20.16 35.81
CA PRO A 222 -2.94 -19.30 36.74
C PRO A 222 -1.46 -19.26 36.35
N ASP A 223 -1.08 -18.31 35.50
CA ASP A 223 0.26 -17.77 35.63
C ASP A 223 0.26 -16.93 36.91
N THR A 224 1.11 -17.33 37.83
CA THR A 224 1.31 -16.76 39.16
C THR A 224 1.68 -15.27 39.11
N GLN A 225 0.71 -14.39 38.87
CA GLN A 225 0.83 -12.97 39.16
C GLN A 225 -0.43 -12.52 39.89
N GLN A 226 -0.28 -12.49 41.21
CA GLN A 226 -1.22 -12.03 42.20
C GLN A 226 -1.65 -10.59 41.91
N GLU A 227 -2.85 -10.39 41.35
CA GLU A 227 -3.50 -9.08 41.32
C GLU A 227 -3.88 -8.70 42.76
N VAL A 228 -3.12 -7.76 43.31
CA VAL A 228 -3.42 -7.09 44.58
C VAL A 228 -4.58 -6.14 44.31
N ILE A 229 -5.80 -6.55 44.70
CA ILE A 229 -6.94 -5.64 44.80
C ILE A 229 -6.70 -4.78 46.04
N VAL A 230 -6.39 -3.49 45.81
CA VAL A 230 -6.31 -2.49 46.88
C VAL A 230 -7.72 -1.99 47.14
N ASP A 231 -8.35 -2.47 48.21
CA ASP A 231 -9.59 -1.88 48.73
C ASP A 231 -9.25 -0.51 49.34
N CYS A 232 -9.64 0.55 48.64
CA CYS A 232 -9.61 1.91 49.18
C CYS A 232 -10.76 2.07 50.19
N TYR A 233 -10.42 2.17 51.48
CA TYR A 233 -11.28 2.74 52.52
C TYR A 233 -11.19 4.27 52.52
#